data_AF-A0AA38X4Q3-F1
#
_entry.id   AF-A0AA38X4Q3-F1
#
_cell.length_a   1.000
_cell.length_b   1.000
_cell.length_c   1.000
_cell.angle_alpha   90.00
_cell.angle_beta   90.00
_cell.angle_gamma   90.00
#
_symmetry.space_group_name_H-M   'P 1'
#
loop_
_entity.id
_entity.type
_entity.pdbx_description
1 polymer ?
#
loop_
_entity_poly.entity_id
_entity_poly.type
_entity_poly.pdbx_seq_one_letter_code
_entity_poly.pdbx_strand_id
1 'polypeptide(L)'
;MVRGGKSESYLERSGTGVCFQGTLDIETLGGAGFASQRTVGDDLHWNLSAFGGLELSVDWSQSDDKVYTLILKDVLLPRNHIDGREQTTVSWEYNFSKSKCRPGSDDGSSTAASMFIPWDHFEPTYRGKPSNDSRSLDLSDIKRFSIMTRSFFGAQQGKFHLHILSITASSSPELPQPSPTVASHQSEPGGVSTNATPSGDERREGDPSGLTSIPGGGSGGKL
;
A
#
# COMPACT_ATOMS: atom_id res chain seq x y z
N MET A 1 14.32 21.31 -1.30
CA MET A 1 13.91 22.58 -0.65
C MET A 1 12.97 23.35 -1.57
N VAL A 2 11.91 23.92 -1.01
CA VAL A 2 11.20 25.05 -1.64
C VAL A 2 12.08 26.28 -1.51
N ARG A 3 12.14 27.14 -2.55
CA ARG A 3 12.90 28.39 -2.49
C ARG A 3 12.36 29.25 -1.35
N GLY A 4 13.19 29.49 -0.33
CA GLY A 4 12.85 30.30 0.84
C GLY A 4 12.13 29.57 1.98
N GLY A 5 11.79 28.27 1.84
CA GLY A 5 11.22 27.50 2.96
C GLY A 5 12.30 27.15 4.00
N LYS A 6 11.91 27.08 5.29
CA LYS A 6 12.81 26.71 6.40
C LYS A 6 12.54 25.32 6.97
N SER A 7 11.86 24.47 6.20
CA SER A 7 11.69 23.07 6.56
C SER A 7 13.02 22.33 6.44
N GLU A 8 13.35 21.53 7.45
CA GLU A 8 14.61 20.80 7.55
C GLU A 8 14.33 19.33 7.86
N SER A 9 15.20 18.44 7.35
CA SER A 9 15.10 17.00 7.57
C SER A 9 16.48 16.37 7.64
N TYR A 10 16.59 15.33 8.46
CA TYR A 10 17.77 14.50 8.64
C TYR A 10 17.37 13.04 8.50
N LEU A 11 18.30 12.20 8.03
CA LEU A 11 18.15 10.75 8.00
C LEU A 11 19.39 10.14 8.67
N GLU A 12 19.18 9.49 9.80
CA GLU A 12 20.26 8.95 10.63
C GLU A 12 20.01 7.49 10.96
N ARG A 13 21.08 6.69 11.08
CA ARG A 13 20.95 5.30 11.51
C ARG A 13 20.51 5.26 12.98
N SER A 14 19.48 4.48 13.28
CA SER A 14 18.99 4.28 14.65
C SER A 14 18.69 2.81 14.89
N GLY A 15 19.56 2.15 15.67
CA GLY A 15 19.46 0.72 15.98
C GLY A 15 19.43 -0.16 14.72
N THR A 16 18.32 -0.88 14.55
CA THR A 16 18.06 -1.78 13.41
C THR A 16 17.55 -1.07 12.15
N GLY A 17 17.25 0.23 12.23
CA GLY A 17 16.64 1.00 11.15
C GLY A 17 17.25 2.39 10.97
N VAL A 18 16.44 3.32 10.45
CA VAL A 18 16.79 4.73 10.24
C VAL A 18 15.71 5.64 10.80
N CYS A 19 16.13 6.77 11.35
CA CYS A 19 15.26 7.84 11.82
C CYS A 19 15.22 8.97 10.79
N PHE A 20 14.04 9.23 10.23
CA PHE A 20 13.74 10.40 9.41
C PHE A 20 13.05 11.45 10.29
N GLN A 21 13.75 12.54 10.58
CA GLN A 21 13.29 13.55 11.54
C GLN A 21 13.65 14.97 11.14
N GLY A 22 13.00 15.96 11.74
CA GLY A 22 13.28 17.37 11.50
C GLY A 22 12.14 18.28 11.90
N THR A 23 12.06 19.44 11.24
CA THR A 23 11.01 20.44 11.47
C THR A 23 10.36 20.82 10.16
N LEU A 24 9.03 20.72 10.12
CA LEU A 24 8.19 21.15 9.01
C LEU A 24 7.66 22.56 9.29
N ASP A 25 8.32 23.55 8.70
CA ASP A 25 7.88 24.95 8.73
C ASP A 25 6.92 25.23 7.57
N ILE A 26 5.74 25.74 7.91
CA ILE A 26 4.69 26.15 6.97
C ILE A 26 4.43 27.66 6.99
N GLU A 27 4.93 28.39 7.99
CA GLU A 27 4.63 29.81 8.18
C GLU A 27 5.35 30.64 7.12
N THR A 28 6.61 30.31 6.84
CA THR A 28 7.45 31.07 5.91
C THR A 28 6.85 31.14 4.50
N LEU A 29 6.03 30.17 4.09
CA LEU A 29 5.41 30.12 2.77
C LEU A 29 3.88 30.05 2.83
N GLY A 30 3.26 30.63 3.87
CA GLY A 30 1.81 30.81 3.92
C GLY A 30 1.00 29.51 3.92
N GLY A 31 1.43 28.52 4.70
CA GLY A 31 0.80 27.20 4.84
C GLY A 31 1.45 26.09 3.99
N ALA A 32 2.36 26.43 3.09
CA ALA A 32 3.10 25.47 2.29
C ALA A 32 4.44 25.08 2.95
N GLY A 33 4.74 23.78 3.01
CA GLY A 33 6.02 23.30 3.53
C GLY A 33 6.24 21.83 3.19
N PHE A 34 7.51 21.44 3.01
CA PHE A 34 7.91 20.04 2.96
C PHE A 34 9.38 19.87 3.33
N ALA A 35 9.71 18.70 3.88
CA ALA A 35 11.06 18.25 4.14
C ALA A 35 11.21 16.82 3.60
N SER A 36 12.37 16.48 3.02
CA SER A 36 12.54 15.21 2.31
C SER A 36 13.99 14.74 2.29
N GLN A 37 14.18 13.43 2.36
CA GLN A 37 15.45 12.75 2.18
C GLN A 37 15.33 11.74 1.04
N ARG A 38 16.40 11.52 0.29
CA ARG A 38 16.38 10.71 -0.94
C ARG A 38 17.71 10.01 -1.18
N THR A 39 17.71 8.98 -2.00
CA THR A 39 18.94 8.31 -2.45
C THR A 39 19.86 9.28 -3.20
N VAL A 40 21.16 9.15 -2.97
CA VAL A 40 22.20 10.00 -3.59
C VAL A 40 22.74 9.30 -4.83
N GLY A 41 22.91 10.05 -5.92
CA GLY A 41 23.37 9.55 -7.20
C GLY A 41 22.34 9.77 -8.30
N ASP A 42 22.83 9.96 -9.52
CA ASP A 42 22.02 10.10 -10.73
C ASP A 42 22.14 8.83 -11.63
N ASP A 43 23.06 7.92 -11.29
CA ASP A 43 23.38 6.69 -12.05
C ASP A 43 22.80 5.42 -11.41
N LEU A 44 21.79 5.55 -10.55
CA LEU A 44 21.13 4.41 -9.93
C LEU A 44 20.06 3.85 -10.86
N HIS A 45 20.07 2.53 -11.01
CA HIS A 45 19.16 1.77 -11.85
C HIS A 45 18.75 0.50 -11.09
N TRP A 46 17.49 0.44 -10.67
CA TRP A 46 16.93 -0.75 -10.03
C TRP A 46 15.83 -1.35 -10.90
N ASN A 47 16.01 -2.60 -11.29
CA ASN A 47 14.95 -3.40 -11.90
C ASN A 47 14.16 -4.10 -10.80
N LEU A 48 12.93 -3.63 -10.58
CA LEU A 48 11.97 -4.13 -9.61
C LEU A 48 10.77 -4.83 -10.27
N SER A 49 10.84 -5.08 -11.58
CA SER A 49 9.74 -5.66 -12.37
C SER A 49 9.31 -7.05 -11.90
N ALA A 50 10.17 -7.76 -11.16
CA ALA A 50 9.88 -9.09 -10.62
C ALA A 50 9.02 -9.07 -9.33
N PHE A 51 8.85 -7.89 -8.73
CA PHE A 51 8.13 -7.72 -7.47
C PHE A 51 6.74 -7.14 -7.74
N GLY A 52 5.83 -7.29 -6.78
CA GLY A 52 4.46 -6.77 -6.85
C GLY A 52 4.30 -5.42 -6.15
N GLY A 53 5.28 -5.01 -5.34
CA GLY A 53 5.23 -3.79 -4.55
C GLY A 53 6.39 -3.65 -3.57
N LEU A 54 6.22 -2.73 -2.63
CA LEU A 54 7.13 -2.51 -1.50
C LEU A 54 6.49 -2.94 -0.18
N GLU A 55 7.23 -3.66 0.64
CA GLU A 55 6.94 -3.81 2.06
C GLU A 55 7.69 -2.73 2.84
N LEU A 56 6.94 -1.92 3.58
CA LEU A 56 7.45 -0.88 4.46
C LEU A 56 7.19 -1.27 5.91
N SER A 57 8.25 -1.39 6.70
CA SER A 57 8.17 -1.69 8.13
C SER A 57 8.59 -0.48 8.96
N VAL A 58 7.74 -0.08 9.92
CA VAL A 58 7.90 1.12 10.75
C VAL A 58 7.67 0.75 12.21
N ASP A 59 8.51 1.27 13.10
CA ASP A 59 8.26 1.24 14.54
C ASP A 59 7.43 2.46 14.97
N TRP A 60 6.14 2.25 15.15
CA TRP A 60 5.22 3.32 15.53
C TRP A 60 5.28 3.71 17.01
N SER A 61 6.03 2.98 17.84
CA SER A 61 6.31 3.41 19.22
C SER A 61 7.38 4.50 19.27
N GLN A 62 8.23 4.54 18.25
CA GLN A 62 9.29 5.54 18.08
C GLN A 62 8.99 6.52 16.94
N SER A 63 7.74 6.59 16.47
CA SER A 63 7.32 7.50 15.41
C SER A 63 6.17 8.38 15.87
N ASP A 64 6.02 9.53 15.23
CA ASP A 64 4.84 10.37 15.39
C ASP A 64 3.66 9.92 14.51
N ASP A 65 2.54 10.64 14.64
CA ASP A 65 1.30 10.35 13.91
C ASP A 65 1.12 11.19 12.63
N LYS A 66 2.18 11.81 12.09
CA LYS A 66 2.09 12.58 10.85
C LYS A 66 1.90 11.69 9.63
N VAL A 67 1.49 12.33 8.54
CA VAL A 67 1.47 11.70 7.22
C VAL A 67 2.84 11.88 6.58
N TYR A 68 3.35 10.78 6.05
CA TYR A 68 4.58 10.69 5.28
C TYR A 68 4.29 10.23 3.86
N THR A 69 5.21 10.52 2.96
CA THR A 69 5.10 10.14 1.54
C THR A 69 6.35 9.38 1.13
N LEU A 70 6.16 8.18 0.60
CA LEU A 70 7.19 7.45 -0.14
C LEU A 70 7.09 7.86 -1.61
N ILE A 71 8.22 8.19 -2.23
CA ILE A 71 8.27 8.71 -3.60
C ILE A 71 9.27 7.90 -4.43
N LEU A 72 8.82 7.46 -5.60
CA LEU A 72 9.65 6.83 -6.62
C LEU A 72 9.83 7.75 -7.82
N LYS A 73 10.99 7.66 -8.46
CA LYS A 73 11.22 8.21 -9.80
C LYS A 73 11.85 7.17 -10.69
N ASP A 74 11.32 7.06 -11.89
CA ASP A 74 11.82 6.29 -13.02
C ASP A 74 12.45 7.18 -14.10
N VAL A 75 12.16 8.49 -14.07
CA VAL A 75 12.76 9.48 -14.97
C VAL A 75 13.50 10.55 -14.19
N LEU A 76 14.79 10.70 -14.50
CA LEU A 76 15.62 11.84 -14.10
C LEU A 76 16.10 12.56 -15.36
N LEU A 77 15.97 13.88 -15.36
CA LEU A 77 16.54 14.72 -16.41
C LEU A 77 17.93 15.20 -15.97
N PRO A 78 18.85 15.46 -16.93
CA PRO A 78 20.11 16.13 -16.62
C PRO A 78 19.87 17.40 -15.82
N ARG A 79 20.83 17.78 -14.98
CA ARG A 79 20.75 19.06 -14.27
C ARG A 79 20.64 20.21 -15.27
N ASN A 80 19.90 21.23 -14.90
CA ASN A 80 19.75 22.45 -15.69
C ASN A 80 21.14 23.04 -15.96
N HIS A 81 21.46 23.25 -17.23
CA HIS A 81 22.78 23.70 -17.68
C HIS A 81 23.11 25.15 -17.29
N ILE A 82 22.11 25.94 -16.89
CA ILE A 82 22.26 27.35 -16.50
C ILE A 82 22.49 27.46 -14.99
N ASP A 83 21.60 26.87 -14.17
CA ASP A 83 21.64 27.05 -12.72
C ASP A 83 22.08 25.80 -11.94
N GLY A 84 22.43 24.73 -12.64
CA GLY A 84 22.91 23.47 -12.06
C GLY A 84 21.86 22.72 -11.25
N ARG A 85 20.61 23.17 -11.24
CA ARG A 85 19.56 22.57 -10.43
C ARG A 85 18.97 21.34 -11.08
N GLU A 86 18.48 20.45 -10.25
CA GLU A 86 17.66 19.35 -10.74
C GLU A 86 16.36 19.86 -11.35
N GLN A 87 15.99 19.23 -12.46
CA GLN A 87 14.75 19.53 -13.15
C GLN A 87 13.61 18.70 -12.58
N THR A 88 12.39 19.24 -12.69
CA THR A 88 11.20 18.54 -12.22
C THR A 88 10.72 17.53 -13.25
N THR A 89 10.61 16.28 -12.83
CA THR A 89 9.95 15.17 -13.52
C THR A 89 8.75 14.71 -12.72
N VAL A 90 7.95 13.81 -13.30
CA VAL A 90 6.88 13.11 -12.59
C VAL A 90 7.47 12.37 -11.37
N SER A 91 6.73 12.40 -10.28
CA SER A 91 6.99 11.65 -9.06
C SER A 91 5.85 10.67 -8.85
N TRP A 92 6.17 9.46 -8.41
CA TRP A 92 5.18 8.44 -8.06
C TRP A 92 5.06 8.39 -6.54
N GLU A 93 3.95 8.85 -5.99
CA GLU A 93 3.80 9.14 -4.56
C GLU A 93 2.83 8.17 -3.89
N TYR A 94 3.18 7.69 -2.69
CA TYR A 94 2.28 6.98 -1.80
C TYR A 94 2.29 7.61 -0.40
N ASN A 95 1.12 8.07 0.07
CA ASN A 95 0.97 8.65 1.40
C ASN A 95 0.63 7.58 2.44
N PHE A 96 1.39 7.50 3.52
CA PHE A 96 1.18 6.58 4.63
C PHE A 96 1.23 7.27 6.00
N SER A 97 0.60 6.62 6.98
CA SER A 97 0.54 7.04 8.37
C SER A 97 0.25 5.81 9.23
N LYS A 98 0.35 5.96 10.56
CA LYS A 98 0.04 4.90 11.53
C LYS A 98 -1.33 4.24 11.28
N SER A 99 -2.35 5.03 10.95
CA SER A 99 -3.72 4.55 10.71
C SER A 99 -3.88 3.67 9.47
N LYS A 100 -2.92 3.68 8.53
CA LYS A 100 -2.91 2.83 7.33
C LYS A 100 -2.17 1.51 7.53
N CYS A 101 -1.56 1.30 8.70
CA CYS A 101 -0.79 0.11 8.99
C CYS A 101 -1.66 -0.95 9.67
N ARG A 102 -1.46 -2.22 9.33
CA ARG A 102 -1.97 -3.31 10.14
C ARG A 102 -1.05 -3.48 11.35
N PRO A 103 -1.56 -3.63 12.58
CA PRO A 103 -0.72 -4.02 13.71
C PRO A 103 0.07 -5.27 13.34
N GLY A 104 1.36 -5.32 13.71
CA GLY A 104 2.13 -6.56 13.64
C GLY A 104 1.41 -7.65 14.44
N SER A 105 1.59 -8.91 14.04
CA SER A 105 0.98 -10.07 14.70
C SER A 105 1.08 -9.97 16.23
N ASP A 106 -0.05 -10.28 16.89
CA ASP A 106 -0.42 -10.03 18.28
C ASP A 106 0.40 -10.83 19.32
N ASP A 107 1.71 -10.94 19.14
CA ASP A 107 2.62 -11.66 20.07
C ASP A 107 3.14 -10.74 21.21
N GLY A 108 2.42 -9.65 21.50
CA GLY A 108 2.63 -8.77 22.66
C GLY A 108 3.97 -8.02 22.74
N SER A 109 4.90 -8.25 21.82
CA SER A 109 6.31 -7.81 21.94
C SER A 109 6.76 -6.86 20.81
N SER A 110 6.08 -6.84 19.66
CA SER A 110 6.50 -6.04 18.50
C SER A 110 5.64 -4.80 18.31
N THR A 111 6.23 -3.62 18.47
CA THR A 111 5.64 -2.32 18.11
C THR A 111 5.80 -1.99 16.62
N ALA A 112 6.48 -2.88 15.88
CA ALA A 112 6.66 -2.76 14.44
C ALA A 112 5.38 -3.12 13.71
N ALA A 113 4.99 -2.27 12.76
CA ALA A 113 3.92 -2.55 11.82
C ALA A 113 4.49 -2.55 10.40
N SER A 114 4.09 -3.55 9.61
CA SER A 114 4.42 -3.64 8.20
C SER A 114 3.19 -3.31 7.35
N MET A 115 3.43 -2.66 6.21
CA MET A 115 2.42 -2.47 5.18
C MET A 115 3.00 -2.84 3.82
N PHE A 116 2.21 -3.58 3.04
CA PHE A 116 2.52 -3.81 1.64
C PHE A 116 1.88 -2.73 0.77
N ILE A 117 2.66 -2.17 -0.15
CA ILE A 117 2.31 -1.08 -1.05
C ILE A 117 2.43 -1.62 -2.48
N PRO A 118 1.31 -2.06 -3.10
CA PRO A 118 1.27 -2.42 -4.50
C PRO A 118 1.78 -1.29 -5.42
N TRP A 119 2.36 -1.63 -6.56
CA TRP A 119 2.86 -0.61 -7.50
C TRP A 119 1.76 0.33 -8.03
N ASP A 120 0.55 -0.18 -8.23
CA ASP A 120 -0.60 0.58 -8.72
C ASP A 120 -1.20 1.53 -7.67
N HIS A 121 -0.75 1.48 -6.42
CA HIS A 121 -1.11 2.44 -5.38
C HIS A 121 -0.28 3.72 -5.40
N PHE A 122 0.79 3.79 -6.20
CA PHE A 122 1.57 5.01 -6.36
C PHE A 122 0.87 5.96 -7.34
N GLU A 123 0.54 7.15 -6.88
CA GLU A 123 -0.15 8.17 -7.68
C GLU A 123 0.88 9.07 -8.39
N PRO A 124 0.74 9.31 -9.70
CA PRO A 124 1.64 10.20 -10.42
C PRO A 124 1.35 11.66 -10.07
N THR A 125 2.39 12.41 -9.73
CA THR A 125 2.32 13.85 -9.44
C THR A 125 3.36 14.62 -10.25
N TYR A 126 3.01 15.86 -10.63
CA TYR A 126 3.94 16.83 -11.20
C TYR A 126 3.88 18.12 -10.40
N ARG A 127 5.02 18.52 -9.81
CA ARG A 127 5.11 19.66 -8.88
C ARG A 127 4.07 19.60 -7.74
N GLY A 128 3.86 18.41 -7.19
CA GLY A 128 2.95 18.18 -6.06
C GLY A 128 1.46 18.25 -6.41
N LYS A 129 1.10 18.25 -7.70
CA LYS A 129 -0.28 18.14 -8.18
C LYS A 129 -0.48 16.80 -8.87
N PRO A 130 -1.67 16.18 -8.77
CA PRO A 130 -2.00 15.00 -9.56
C PRO A 130 -1.68 15.24 -11.04
N SER A 131 -1.03 14.26 -11.65
CA SER A 131 -0.69 14.28 -13.08
C SER A 131 -1.60 13.31 -13.81
N ASN A 132 -2.18 13.73 -14.92
CA ASN A 132 -2.91 12.83 -15.83
C ASN A 132 -1.94 12.07 -16.75
N ASP A 133 -0.74 11.74 -16.26
CA ASP A 133 0.21 10.96 -17.03
C ASP A 133 -0.40 9.58 -17.29
N SER A 134 -0.56 9.22 -18.56
CA SER A 134 -1.10 7.93 -18.96
C SER A 134 -0.05 6.82 -18.90
N ARG A 135 1.23 7.18 -18.72
CA ARG A 135 2.33 6.24 -18.58
C ARG A 135 2.30 5.60 -17.19
N SER A 136 2.56 4.30 -17.10
CA SER A 136 2.77 3.60 -15.84
C SER A 136 4.17 3.83 -15.27
N LEU A 137 4.35 3.62 -13.97
CA LEU A 137 5.66 3.55 -13.33
C LEU A 137 6.51 2.49 -14.03
N ASP A 138 7.70 2.88 -14.52
CA ASP A 138 8.63 1.94 -15.14
C ASP A 138 9.45 1.23 -14.07
N LEU A 139 9.00 0.03 -13.71
CA LEU A 139 9.64 -0.82 -12.70
C LEU A 139 10.96 -1.42 -13.18
N SER A 140 11.27 -1.40 -14.47
CA SER A 140 12.51 -1.96 -14.99
C SER A 140 13.71 -1.04 -14.75
N ASP A 141 13.46 0.24 -14.46
CA ASP A 141 14.48 1.27 -14.41
C ASP A 141 14.20 2.36 -13.36
N ILE A 142 13.96 1.94 -12.11
CA ILE A 142 13.80 2.89 -11.00
C ILE A 142 15.14 3.62 -10.74
N LYS A 143 15.06 4.94 -10.59
CA LYS A 143 16.21 5.85 -10.44
C LYS A 143 16.38 6.41 -9.05
N ARG A 144 15.28 6.55 -8.30
CA ARG A 144 15.31 7.26 -7.02
C ARG A 144 14.20 6.85 -6.08
N PHE A 145 14.56 6.78 -4.80
CA PHE A 145 13.65 6.70 -3.68
C PHE A 145 13.75 7.96 -2.85
N SER A 146 12.62 8.45 -2.33
CA SER A 146 12.57 9.55 -1.38
C SER A 146 11.50 9.31 -0.33
N ILE A 147 11.80 9.72 0.90
CA ILE A 147 10.85 9.88 2.00
C ILE A 147 10.60 11.38 2.19
N MET A 148 9.34 11.77 2.38
CA MET A 148 8.95 13.16 2.53
C MET A 148 7.90 13.31 3.63
N THR A 149 7.92 14.45 4.31
CA THR A 149 6.77 14.98 5.04
C THR A 149 6.39 16.32 4.41
N ARG A 150 5.08 16.60 4.28
CA ARG A 150 4.58 17.84 3.68
C ARG A 150 3.40 18.39 4.48
N SER A 151 3.12 19.68 4.33
CA SER A 151 2.11 20.35 5.12
C SER A 151 0.68 19.97 4.78
N PHE A 152 0.44 19.47 3.56
CA PHE A 152 -0.90 19.29 3.00
C PHE A 152 -1.76 20.55 3.16
N PHE A 153 -1.18 21.71 2.80
CA PHE A 153 -1.83 23.02 2.90
C PHE A 153 -2.23 23.41 4.34
N GLY A 154 -1.36 23.06 5.29
CA GLY A 154 -1.50 23.46 6.70
C GLY A 154 -2.13 22.40 7.61
N ALA A 155 -2.43 21.21 7.09
CA ALA A 155 -2.94 20.11 7.92
C ALA A 155 -1.89 19.55 8.89
N GLN A 156 -0.59 19.70 8.60
CA GLN A 156 0.49 19.32 9.53
C GLN A 156 1.67 20.28 9.48
N GLN A 157 2.31 20.50 10.64
CA GLN A 157 3.51 21.31 10.82
C GLN A 157 4.31 20.86 12.06
N GLY A 158 5.44 21.53 12.31
CA GLY A 158 6.26 21.35 13.51
C GLY A 158 7.24 20.18 13.41
N LYS A 159 7.74 19.75 14.56
CA LYS A 159 8.69 18.63 14.65
C LYS A 159 8.06 17.35 14.10
N PHE A 160 8.83 16.60 13.32
CA PHE A 160 8.44 15.27 12.86
C PHE A 160 9.51 14.23 13.15
N HIS A 161 9.09 12.98 13.33
CA HIS A 161 9.95 11.84 13.64
C HIS A 161 9.33 10.54 13.14
N LEU A 162 10.05 9.82 12.28
CA LEU A 162 9.65 8.52 11.74
C LEU A 162 10.80 7.51 11.85
N HIS A 163 10.59 6.39 12.52
CA HIS A 163 11.55 5.31 12.64
C HIS A 163 11.21 4.18 11.66
N ILE A 164 11.96 4.13 10.56
CA ILE A 164 11.79 3.15 9.49
C ILE A 164 12.73 1.97 9.77
N LEU A 165 12.17 0.77 9.88
CA LEU A 165 12.93 -0.45 10.07
C LEU A 165 13.44 -1.00 8.73
N SER A 166 12.58 -1.03 7.72
CA SER A 166 12.95 -1.53 6.38
C SER A 166 12.03 -1.00 5.28
N ILE A 167 12.58 -0.96 4.06
CA ILE A 167 11.86 -0.81 2.80
C ILE A 167 12.37 -1.91 1.88
N THR A 168 11.50 -2.84 1.50
CA THR A 168 11.89 -4.06 0.79
C THR A 168 10.98 -4.27 -0.42
N ALA A 169 11.54 -4.61 -1.59
CA ALA A 169 10.73 -5.04 -2.73
C ALA A 169 10.21 -6.46 -2.49
N SER A 170 8.91 -6.69 -2.69
CA SER A 170 8.23 -7.95 -2.38
C SER A 170 7.09 -8.24 -3.36
N SER A 171 6.73 -9.52 -3.54
CA SER A 171 5.68 -9.94 -4.49
C SER A 171 4.25 -9.95 -3.89
N SER A 172 4.11 -10.10 -2.56
CA SER A 172 2.91 -10.04 -1.68
C SER A 172 1.63 -10.83 -2.03
N PRO A 173 0.79 -11.16 -1.01
CA PRO A 173 1.14 -11.80 0.25
C PRO A 173 1.12 -13.33 0.03
N GLU A 174 1.89 -14.05 0.82
CA GLU A 174 1.73 -15.49 0.95
C GLU A 174 0.32 -15.82 1.43
N LEU A 175 -0.57 -16.20 0.51
CA LEU A 175 -1.59 -17.20 0.81
C LEU A 175 -0.85 -18.54 0.78
N PRO A 176 -0.86 -19.35 1.86
CA PRO A 176 -0.36 -20.70 1.78
C PRO A 176 -1.13 -21.42 0.67
N GLN A 177 -0.44 -21.71 -0.44
CA GLN A 177 -0.98 -22.57 -1.48
C GLN A 177 -1.28 -23.91 -0.82
N PRO A 178 -2.54 -24.42 -0.82
CA PRO A 178 -2.78 -25.78 -0.40
C PRO A 178 -1.95 -26.66 -1.34
N SER A 179 -1.00 -27.39 -0.76
CA SER A 179 -0.18 -28.35 -1.48
C SER A 179 -1.10 -29.26 -2.32
N PRO A 180 -0.74 -29.63 -3.55
CA PRO A 180 -1.55 -30.57 -4.32
C PRO A 180 -1.69 -31.84 -3.47
N THR A 181 -2.92 -32.11 -3.03
CA THR A 181 -3.26 -33.41 -2.43
C THR A 181 -2.92 -34.44 -3.49
N VAL A 182 -1.84 -35.19 -3.25
CA VAL A 182 -1.52 -36.39 -4.00
C VAL A 182 -2.67 -37.36 -3.71
N ALA A 183 -3.66 -37.37 -4.60
CA ALA A 183 -4.69 -38.38 -4.60
C ALA A 183 -3.98 -39.72 -4.74
N SER A 184 -3.99 -40.48 -3.65
CA SER A 184 -3.49 -41.83 -3.62
C SER A 184 -4.34 -42.65 -4.59
N HIS A 185 -3.74 -43.07 -5.71
CA HIS A 185 -4.27 -44.16 -6.51
C HIS A 185 -4.29 -45.42 -5.64
N GLN A 186 -5.45 -45.73 -5.07
CA GLN A 186 -5.75 -47.10 -4.68
C GLN A 186 -6.58 -47.71 -5.80
N SER A 187 -5.91 -48.57 -6.55
CA SER A 187 -6.48 -49.51 -7.50
C SER A 187 -7.41 -50.49 -6.80
N GLU A 188 -8.67 -50.55 -7.23
CA GLU A 188 -9.55 -51.68 -6.96
C GLU A 188 -9.09 -52.95 -7.70
N PRO A 189 -9.48 -54.12 -7.21
CA PRO A 189 -9.97 -55.16 -8.10
C PRO A 189 -11.42 -55.53 -7.73
N GLY A 190 -12.21 -55.73 -8.79
CA GLY A 190 -13.65 -55.83 -8.72
C GLY A 190 -14.19 -57.11 -8.09
N GLY A 191 -15.48 -57.06 -7.80
CA GLY A 191 -16.27 -58.19 -7.31
C GLY A 191 -17.76 -57.87 -7.42
N VAL A 192 -18.34 -58.25 -8.56
CA VAL A 192 -19.78 -58.23 -8.83
C VAL A 192 -20.53 -59.06 -7.79
N SER A 193 -21.59 -58.51 -7.20
CA SER A 193 -22.75 -59.32 -6.80
C SER A 193 -24.02 -58.48 -6.73
N THR A 194 -24.92 -58.80 -7.64
CA THR A 194 -26.33 -58.41 -7.69
C THR A 194 -27.09 -58.98 -6.51
N ASN A 195 -28.04 -58.23 -5.93
CA ASN A 195 -29.38 -58.77 -5.66
C ASN A 195 -30.42 -57.67 -5.30
N ALA A 196 -31.44 -57.66 -6.16
CA ALA A 196 -32.87 -57.41 -5.96
C ALA A 196 -33.40 -56.69 -4.71
N THR A 197 -34.11 -55.61 -5.03
CA THR A 197 -35.34 -55.03 -4.47
C THR A 197 -36.21 -55.92 -3.55
N PRO A 198 -36.91 -55.29 -2.61
CA PRO A 198 -38.34 -55.51 -2.51
C PRO A 198 -39.15 -54.20 -2.64
N SER A 199 -40.28 -54.39 -3.30
CA SER A 199 -41.33 -53.43 -3.63
C SER A 199 -42.30 -53.25 -2.45
N GLY A 200 -43.01 -52.12 -2.47
CA GLY A 200 -44.30 -51.93 -1.79
C GLY A 200 -44.24 -51.07 -0.52
N ASP A 201 -45.21 -50.24 -0.21
CA ASP A 201 -46.40 -49.78 -0.94
C ASP A 201 -46.96 -48.60 -0.12
N GLU A 202 -47.77 -47.79 -0.77
CA GLU A 202 -48.46 -46.56 -0.35
C GLU A 202 -48.99 -46.51 1.09
N ARG A 203 -48.93 -45.32 1.72
CA ARG A 203 -50.11 -44.70 2.38
C ARG A 203 -50.08 -43.17 2.26
N ARG A 204 -51.20 -42.63 1.75
CA ARG A 204 -51.62 -41.22 1.80
C ARG A 204 -52.21 -40.87 3.16
N GLU A 205 -52.01 -39.62 3.58
CA GLU A 205 -52.87 -38.73 4.39
C GLU A 205 -51.97 -37.55 4.82
N GLY A 206 -52.28 -36.26 4.78
CA GLY A 206 -53.43 -35.46 4.39
C GLY A 206 -52.97 -33.98 4.52
N ASP A 207 -53.48 -33.11 3.65
CA ASP A 207 -53.29 -31.65 3.71
C ASP A 207 -54.14 -31.05 4.86
N PRO A 208 -53.79 -29.89 5.44
CA PRO A 208 -54.41 -28.67 4.93
C PRO A 208 -53.55 -27.38 5.02
N SER A 209 -53.53 -26.64 3.90
CA SER A 209 -53.99 -25.24 3.75
C SER A 209 -53.57 -24.18 4.79
N GLY A 210 -52.85 -23.14 4.33
CA GLY A 210 -52.68 -21.87 5.04
C GLY A 210 -52.27 -20.73 4.09
N LEU A 211 -53.27 -19.96 3.64
CA LEU A 211 -53.17 -18.76 2.78
C LEU A 211 -52.40 -17.61 3.43
N THR A 212 -51.74 -16.78 2.62
CA THR A 212 -51.86 -15.30 2.70
C THR A 212 -51.34 -14.61 1.43
N SER A 213 -52.21 -13.77 0.87
CA SER A 213 -52.01 -12.75 -0.19
C SER A 213 -51.42 -11.46 0.46
N ILE A 214 -50.76 -10.47 -0.16
CA ILE A 214 -51.03 -9.59 -1.33
C ILE A 214 -49.73 -8.77 -1.64
N PRO A 215 -49.55 -8.24 -2.88
CA PRO A 215 -48.42 -7.39 -3.30
C PRO A 215 -48.69 -5.86 -3.35
N GLY A 216 -47.65 -5.07 -3.65
CA GLY A 216 -47.69 -3.66 -4.10
C GLY A 216 -47.18 -2.65 -3.05
N GLY A 217 -46.45 -1.58 -3.35
CA GLY A 217 -46.13 -0.87 -4.59
C GLY A 217 -46.10 0.65 -4.30
N GLY A 218 -45.17 1.39 -4.93
CA GLY A 218 -45.15 2.87 -4.98
C GLY A 218 -44.21 3.53 -3.96
N SER A 219 -43.14 4.25 -4.32
CA SER A 219 -42.98 5.46 -5.17
C SER A 219 -42.91 6.74 -4.32
N GLY A 220 -41.83 7.51 -4.56
CA GLY A 220 -41.88 8.96 -4.54
C GLY A 220 -41.21 9.67 -3.38
N GLY A 221 -40.34 10.64 -3.71
CA GLY A 221 -40.08 11.77 -2.82
C GLY A 221 -38.66 12.33 -2.85
N LYS A 222 -38.38 13.19 -3.83
CA LYS A 222 -37.37 14.25 -3.70
C LYS A 222 -37.62 15.08 -2.43
N LEU A 223 -36.55 15.53 -1.79
CA LEU A 223 -36.21 16.94 -1.54
C LEU A 223 -34.70 17.05 -1.33
#